data_AF-A0A2R7ZYU7-F1
#
_entry.id   AF-A0A2R7ZYU7-F1
#
_cell.length_a   1.000
_cell.length_b   1.000
_cell.length_c   1.000
_cell.angle_alpha   90.00
_cell.angle_beta   90.00
_cell.angle_gamma   90.00
#
_symmetry.space_group_name_H-M   'P 1'
#
loop_
_entity.id
_entity.type
_entity.pdbx_description
1 polymer ?
#
loop_
_entity_poly.entity_id
_entity_poly.type
_entity_poly.pdbx_seq_one_letter_code
_entity_poly.pdbx_strand_id
1 'polypeptide(L)'
;MSDSENKRAPIIEFFPSSEYYFSLGIAAFQKNDILKAKKYLNRAATLCKTEEEKIFALCQLAICHQHAGEFNESIAILDTLIEESGDIFSEAYYFQANNYAFLEDLEEALELVKMYLKEDPAGDFIEEATELKQTLEMELKGY
;
A
#
# COMPACT_ATOMS: atom_id res chain seq x y z
N MET A 1 -51.60 -33.37 7.99
CA MET A 1 -50.49 -33.60 8.93
C MET A 1 -49.26 -33.02 8.29
N SER A 2 -48.70 -32.01 8.93
CA SER A 2 -47.66 -31.11 8.45
C SER A 2 -46.35 -31.45 9.14
N ASP A 3 -45.35 -31.90 8.41
CA ASP A 3 -43.97 -31.96 8.90
C ASP A 3 -43.09 -31.15 7.94
N SER A 4 -43.06 -29.84 8.16
CA SER A 4 -42.02 -28.99 7.60
C SER A 4 -40.76 -29.18 8.45
N GLU A 5 -39.85 -30.04 8.00
CA GLU A 5 -38.52 -30.19 8.58
C GLU A 5 -37.81 -28.83 8.60
N ASN A 6 -37.61 -28.29 9.80
CA ASN A 6 -36.88 -27.07 10.04
C ASN A 6 -35.38 -27.33 9.82
N LYS A 7 -34.93 -27.30 8.56
CA LYS A 7 -33.52 -27.34 8.19
C LYS A 7 -32.84 -26.06 8.69
N ARG A 8 -32.28 -26.09 9.90
CA ARG A 8 -31.42 -25.02 10.41
C ARG A 8 -30.22 -24.88 9.48
N ALA A 9 -30.06 -23.70 8.89
CA ALA A 9 -28.88 -23.39 8.08
C ALA A 9 -27.61 -23.58 8.92
N PRO A 10 -26.53 -24.16 8.36
CA PRO A 10 -25.29 -24.31 9.08
C PRO A 10 -24.75 -22.93 9.49
N ILE A 11 -24.45 -22.77 10.78
CA ILE A 11 -23.77 -21.59 11.30
C ILE A 11 -22.30 -21.75 10.91
N ILE A 12 -21.82 -20.90 10.02
CA ILE A 12 -20.40 -20.81 9.70
C ILE A 12 -19.78 -19.85 10.71
N GLU A 13 -18.91 -20.37 11.57
CA GLU A 13 -18.11 -19.50 12.45
C GLU A 13 -17.15 -18.68 11.57
N PHE A 14 -17.36 -17.37 11.60
CA PHE A 14 -16.54 -16.41 10.88
C PHE A 14 -15.71 -15.62 11.89
N PHE A 15 -14.38 -15.79 11.83
CA PHE A 15 -13.45 -15.04 12.66
C PHE A 15 -12.77 -13.97 11.79
N PRO A 16 -13.31 -12.73 11.76
CA PRO A 16 -12.65 -11.65 11.03
C PRO A 16 -11.29 -11.35 11.66
N SER A 17 -10.21 -11.55 10.91
CA SER A 17 -8.84 -11.18 11.28
C SER A 17 -8.23 -10.22 10.26
N SER A 18 -7.18 -9.50 10.66
CA SER A 18 -6.39 -8.69 9.73
C SER A 18 -5.89 -9.53 8.56
N GLU A 19 -5.22 -10.65 8.85
CA GLU A 19 -4.69 -11.60 7.84
C GLU A 19 -5.75 -12.09 6.84
N TYR A 20 -6.96 -12.40 7.32
CA TYR A 20 -8.05 -12.84 6.44
C TYR A 20 -8.44 -11.75 5.45
N TYR A 21 -8.65 -10.53 5.93
CA TYR A 21 -9.01 -9.41 5.07
C TYR A 21 -7.85 -8.96 4.18
N PHE A 22 -6.61 -9.03 4.67
CA PHE A 22 -5.42 -8.77 3.88
C PHE A 22 -5.36 -9.72 2.68
N SER A 23 -5.53 -11.02 2.92
CA SER A 23 -5.56 -12.05 1.86
C SER A 23 -6.67 -11.80 0.83
N LEU A 24 -7.87 -11.40 1.26
CA LEU A 24 -8.94 -11.01 0.35
C LEU A 24 -8.60 -9.74 -0.45
N GLY A 25 -7.92 -8.78 0.18
CA GLY A 25 -7.43 -7.56 -0.43
C GLY A 25 -6.46 -7.84 -1.57
N ILE A 26 -5.43 -8.65 -1.30
CA ILE A 26 -4.46 -9.09 -2.31
C ILE A 26 -5.13 -9.87 -3.44
N ALA A 27 -6.04 -10.80 -3.12
CA ALA A 27 -6.76 -11.58 -4.13
C ALA A 27 -7.68 -10.71 -5.01
N ALA A 28 -8.25 -9.63 -4.47
CA ALA A 28 -9.04 -8.66 -5.23
C ALA A 28 -8.13 -7.79 -6.11
N PHE A 29 -7.00 -7.33 -5.58
CA PHE A 29 -6.00 -6.54 -6.31
C PHE A 29 -5.46 -7.31 -7.53
N GLN A 30 -5.08 -8.58 -7.35
CA GLN A 30 -4.63 -9.46 -8.46
C GLN A 30 -5.69 -9.67 -9.56
N LYS A 31 -6.97 -9.51 -9.22
CA LYS A 31 -8.09 -9.56 -10.18
C LYS A 31 -8.45 -8.18 -10.76
N ASN A 32 -7.64 -7.17 -10.49
CA ASN A 32 -7.87 -5.76 -10.83
C ASN A 32 -9.19 -5.19 -10.27
N ASP A 33 -9.74 -5.78 -9.20
CA ASP A 33 -10.90 -5.27 -8.48
C ASP A 33 -10.43 -4.31 -7.38
N ILE A 34 -9.94 -3.15 -7.79
CA ILE A 34 -9.28 -2.17 -6.92
C ILE A 34 -10.23 -1.66 -5.83
N LEU A 35 -11.52 -1.49 -6.15
CA LEU A 35 -12.52 -1.07 -5.18
C LEU A 35 -12.65 -2.08 -4.03
N LYS A 36 -12.72 -3.39 -4.33
CA LYS A 36 -12.74 -4.42 -3.28
C LYS A 36 -11.41 -4.53 -2.56
N ALA A 37 -10.29 -4.42 -3.28
CA ALA A 37 -8.96 -4.47 -2.68
C ALA A 37 -8.81 -3.42 -1.57
N LYS A 38 -9.12 -2.15 -1.88
CA LYS A 38 -9.09 -1.04 -0.92
C LYS A 38 -10.00 -1.31 0.28
N LYS A 39 -11.24 -1.76 0.03
CA LYS A 39 -12.20 -2.06 1.11
C LYS A 39 -11.66 -3.12 2.07
N TYR A 40 -11.06 -4.19 1.54
CA TYR A 40 -10.54 -5.27 2.36
C TYR A 40 -9.24 -4.88 3.08
N LEU A 41 -8.32 -4.18 2.41
CA LEU A 41 -7.05 -3.74 3.03
C LEU A 41 -7.30 -2.69 4.11
N ASN A 42 -8.22 -1.75 3.89
CA ASN A 42 -8.65 -0.84 4.96
C ASN A 42 -9.23 -1.60 6.15
N ARG A 43 -10.06 -2.62 5.91
CA ARG A 43 -10.58 -3.46 6.98
C ARG A 43 -9.47 -4.23 7.70
N ALA A 44 -8.48 -4.74 6.97
CA ALA A 44 -7.31 -5.41 7.54
C ALA A 44 -6.57 -4.46 8.50
N ALA A 45 -6.25 -3.24 8.04
CA ALA A 45 -5.58 -2.21 8.84
C ALA A 45 -6.33 -1.89 10.16
N THR A 46 -7.67 -1.91 10.17
CA THR A 46 -8.47 -1.68 11.40
C THR A 46 -8.49 -2.87 12.38
N LEU A 47 -8.03 -4.05 11.95
CA LEU A 47 -8.07 -5.30 12.73
C LEU A 47 -6.67 -5.80 13.11
N CYS A 48 -5.62 -5.04 12.79
CA CYS A 48 -4.23 -5.39 13.11
C CYS A 48 -4.02 -5.48 14.62
N LYS A 49 -3.13 -6.40 15.02
CA LYS A 49 -2.72 -6.60 16.42
C LYS A 49 -1.25 -6.24 16.63
N THR A 50 -0.49 -6.10 15.56
CA THR A 50 0.92 -5.71 15.58
C THR A 50 1.14 -4.53 14.63
N GLU A 51 2.20 -3.76 14.90
CA GLU A 51 2.60 -2.66 14.01
C GLU A 51 3.00 -3.18 12.63
N GLU A 52 3.69 -4.32 12.55
CA GLU A 52 4.06 -4.95 11.29
C GLU A 52 2.84 -5.26 10.40
N GLU A 53 1.77 -5.84 10.98
CA GLU A 53 0.52 -6.08 10.25
C GLU A 53 -0.10 -4.76 9.75
N LYS A 54 -0.05 -3.70 10.58
CA LYS A 54 -0.57 -2.38 10.23
C LYS A 54 0.23 -1.77 9.08
N ILE A 55 1.55 -1.80 9.14
CA ILE A 55 2.47 -1.31 8.10
C ILE A 55 2.16 -1.99 6.76
N PHE A 56 2.12 -3.32 6.73
CA PHE A 56 1.84 -4.05 5.49
C PHE A 56 0.45 -3.76 4.94
N ALA A 57 -0.58 -3.73 5.79
CA ALA A 57 -1.95 -3.45 5.35
C ALA A 57 -2.10 -2.02 4.79
N LEU A 58 -1.49 -1.03 5.43
CA LEU A 58 -1.51 0.36 4.97
C LEU A 58 -0.68 0.56 3.71
N CYS A 59 0.52 -0.02 3.62
CA CYS A 59 1.35 0.04 2.42
C CYS A 59 0.59 -0.51 1.20
N GLN A 60 -0.02 -1.69 1.33
CA GLN A 60 -0.80 -2.26 0.23
C GLN A 60 -2.06 -1.46 -0.10
N LEU A 61 -2.66 -0.80 0.90
CA LEU A 61 -3.76 0.14 0.65
C LEU A 61 -3.28 1.35 -0.16
N ALA A 62 -2.12 1.93 0.18
CA ALA A 62 -1.51 3.02 -0.57
C ALA A 62 -1.21 2.61 -2.02
N ILE A 63 -0.62 1.44 -2.24
CA ILE A 63 -0.40 0.88 -3.59
C ILE A 63 -1.72 0.76 -4.36
N CYS A 64 -2.82 0.33 -3.72
CA CYS A 64 -4.12 0.30 -4.39
C CYS A 64 -4.62 1.70 -4.80
N HIS A 65 -4.37 2.73 -3.97
CA HIS A 65 -4.69 4.11 -4.30
C HIS A 65 -3.83 4.61 -5.49
N GLN A 66 -2.52 4.35 -5.48
CA GLN A 66 -1.63 4.67 -6.60
C GLN A 66 -2.09 4.00 -7.91
N HIS A 67 -2.44 2.71 -7.86
CA HIS A 67 -2.98 1.98 -9.03
C HIS A 67 -4.31 2.54 -9.53
N ALA A 68 -5.10 3.20 -8.68
CA ALA A 68 -6.34 3.87 -9.06
C ALA A 68 -6.12 5.30 -9.61
N GLY A 69 -4.88 5.81 -9.58
CA GLY A 69 -4.58 7.22 -9.88
C GLY A 69 -4.96 8.19 -8.76
N GLU A 70 -5.24 7.67 -7.56
CA GLU A 70 -5.61 8.43 -6.36
C GLU A 70 -4.35 8.76 -5.55
N PHE A 71 -3.45 9.53 -6.15
CA PHE A 71 -2.10 9.75 -5.61
C PHE A 71 -2.08 10.49 -4.28
N ASN A 72 -3.00 11.45 -4.05
CA ASN A 72 -3.05 12.20 -2.79
C ASN A 72 -3.47 11.31 -1.61
N GLU A 73 -4.41 10.40 -1.83
CA GLU A 73 -4.84 9.42 -0.83
C GLU A 73 -3.71 8.42 -0.51
N SER A 74 -2.95 8.02 -1.54
CA SER A 74 -1.74 7.20 -1.36
C SER A 74 -0.68 7.94 -0.53
N ILE A 75 -0.38 9.20 -0.87
CA ILE A 75 0.58 10.06 -0.17
C ILE A 75 0.18 10.21 1.31
N ALA A 76 -1.08 10.49 1.62
CA ALA A 76 -1.53 10.66 3.01
C ALA A 76 -1.30 9.40 3.87
N ILE A 77 -1.45 8.21 3.28
CA ILE A 77 -1.15 6.95 3.97
C ILE A 77 0.36 6.78 4.14
N LEU A 78 1.14 7.08 3.11
CA LEU A 78 2.59 6.96 3.13
C LEU A 78 3.26 7.96 4.08
N ASP A 79 2.73 9.18 4.21
CA ASP A 79 3.15 10.17 5.21
C ASP A 79 3.04 9.58 6.63
N THR A 80 1.91 8.93 6.91
CA THR A 80 1.67 8.28 8.20
C THR A 80 2.68 7.15 8.44
N LEU A 81 2.96 6.34 7.41
CA LEU A 81 3.94 5.25 7.51
C LEU A 81 5.37 5.76 7.69
N ILE A 82 5.75 6.85 7.02
CA ILE A 82 7.06 7.47 7.15
C ILE A 82 7.22 8.05 8.57
N GLU A 83 6.20 8.77 9.08
CA GLU A 83 6.23 9.35 10.42
C GLU A 83 6.32 8.28 11.52
N GLU A 84 5.55 7.19 11.38
CA GLU A 84 5.47 6.15 12.41
C GLU A 84 6.53 5.06 12.28
N SER A 85 7.09 4.82 11.09
CA SER A 85 7.85 3.60 10.79
C SER A 85 8.90 3.75 9.68
N GLY A 86 9.26 4.97 9.27
CA GLY A 86 10.19 5.19 8.17
C GLY A 86 11.62 4.66 8.40
N ASP A 87 12.01 4.38 9.65
CA ASP A 87 13.30 3.78 10.02
C ASP A 87 13.33 2.25 9.84
N ILE A 88 12.16 1.61 9.85
CA ILE A 88 12.02 0.15 9.68
C ILE A 88 11.34 -0.24 8.37
N PHE A 89 10.65 0.69 7.72
CA PHE A 89 9.94 0.49 6.46
C PHE A 89 10.27 1.62 5.48
N SER A 90 11.51 1.61 5.02
CA SER A 90 12.08 2.66 4.16
C SER A 90 11.43 2.70 2.76
N GLU A 91 10.82 1.60 2.32
CA GLU A 91 10.14 1.49 1.02
C GLU A 91 8.99 2.48 0.88
N ALA A 92 8.44 2.98 2.00
CA ALA A 92 7.44 4.04 1.99
C ALA A 92 7.95 5.32 1.28
N TYR A 93 9.23 5.68 1.44
CA TYR A 93 9.83 6.82 0.74
C TYR A 93 9.84 6.61 -0.78
N TYR A 94 10.18 5.40 -1.24
CA TYR A 94 10.17 5.07 -2.67
C TYR A 94 8.76 5.09 -3.26
N PHE A 95 7.78 4.50 -2.58
CA PHE A 95 6.39 4.55 -3.05
C PHE A 95 5.86 5.98 -3.07
N GLN A 96 6.22 6.81 -2.09
CA GLN A 96 5.78 8.19 -2.05
C GLN A 96 6.43 9.02 -3.16
N ALA A 97 7.73 8.81 -3.43
CA ALA A 97 8.44 9.42 -4.55
C ALA A 97 7.73 9.17 -5.89
N ASN A 98 7.25 7.94 -6.11
CA ASN A 98 6.48 7.60 -7.30
C ASN A 98 5.18 8.40 -7.40
N ASN A 99 4.46 8.61 -6.29
CA ASN A 99 3.23 9.42 -6.31
C ASN A 99 3.52 10.88 -6.68
N TYR A 100 4.57 11.48 -6.11
CA TYR A 100 4.97 12.86 -6.47
C TYR A 100 5.46 12.97 -7.92
N ALA A 101 6.17 11.96 -8.43
CA ALA A 101 6.56 11.91 -9.84
C ALA A 101 5.34 11.89 -10.77
N PHE A 102 4.29 11.13 -10.43
CA PHE A 102 3.02 11.13 -11.18
C PHE A 102 2.26 12.46 -11.09
N LEU A 103 2.44 13.21 -10.01
CA LEU A 103 1.86 14.54 -9.81
C LEU A 103 2.73 15.67 -10.40
N GLU A 104 3.84 15.33 -11.07
CA GLU A 104 4.82 16.27 -11.65
C GLU A 104 5.53 17.16 -10.61
N ASP A 105 5.54 16.77 -9.33
CA ASP A 105 6.35 17.41 -8.29
C ASP A 105 7.72 16.70 -8.22
N LEU A 106 8.57 17.01 -9.20
CA LEU A 106 9.81 16.29 -9.45
C LEU A 106 10.85 16.52 -8.36
N GLU A 107 10.87 17.71 -7.76
CA GLU A 107 11.75 18.04 -6.65
C GLU A 107 11.47 17.19 -5.41
N GLU A 108 10.20 17.09 -5.00
CA GLU A 108 9.81 16.28 -3.84
C GLU A 108 10.04 14.79 -4.11
N ALA A 109 9.68 14.32 -5.32
CA ALA A 109 9.95 12.95 -5.75
C ALA A 109 11.45 12.61 -5.68
N LEU A 110 12.30 13.54 -6.10
CA LEU A 110 13.75 13.33 -6.12
C LEU A 110 14.34 13.28 -4.71
N GLU A 111 13.83 14.08 -3.77
CA GLU A 111 14.31 14.05 -2.39
C GLU A 111 13.93 12.73 -1.71
N LEU A 112 12.68 12.29 -1.88
CA LEU A 112 12.18 11.04 -1.30
C LEU A 112 12.90 9.80 -1.84
N VAL A 113 13.12 9.71 -3.16
CA VAL A 113 13.84 8.56 -3.73
C VAL A 113 15.31 8.53 -3.28
N LYS A 114 15.94 9.69 -3.09
CA LYS A 114 17.29 9.78 -2.51
C LYS A 114 17.29 9.32 -1.05
N MET A 115 16.24 9.64 -0.29
CA MET A 115 16.09 9.17 1.08
C MET A 115 16.03 7.64 1.12
N TYR A 116 15.17 7.02 0.30
CA TYR A 116 15.10 5.56 0.20
C TYR A 116 16.47 4.92 -0.10
N LEU A 117 17.15 5.38 -1.15
CA LEU A 117 18.47 4.85 -1.55
C LEU A 117 19.55 5.01 -0.48
N LYS A 118 19.38 5.98 0.43
CA LYS A 118 20.31 6.24 1.54
C LYS A 118 19.99 5.37 2.76
N GLU A 119 18.72 5.24 3.11
CA GLU A 119 18.28 4.50 4.30
C GLU A 119 18.35 2.98 4.10
N ASP A 120 18.04 2.49 2.90
CA ASP A 120 18.13 1.06 2.58
C ASP A 120 18.88 0.79 1.27
N PRO A 121 20.23 0.83 1.30
CA PRO A 121 21.07 0.66 0.10
C PRO A 121 21.05 -0.77 -0.48
N ALA A 122 20.37 -1.71 0.16
CA ALA A 122 20.22 -3.09 -0.28
C ALA A 122 18.75 -3.53 -0.35
N GLY A 123 17.82 -2.56 -0.37
CA GLY A 123 16.39 -2.81 -0.40
C GLY A 123 15.90 -3.41 -1.72
N ASP A 124 14.67 -3.90 -1.68
CA ASP A 124 14.07 -4.64 -2.80
C ASP A 124 13.84 -3.80 -4.08
N PHE A 125 13.80 -2.46 -3.96
CA PHE A 125 13.49 -1.52 -5.04
C PHE A 125 14.68 -0.65 -5.46
N ILE A 126 15.92 -1.03 -5.11
CA ILE A 126 17.11 -0.21 -5.39
C ILE A 126 17.31 0.05 -6.88
N GLU A 127 17.05 -0.94 -7.74
CA GLU A 127 17.20 -0.80 -9.19
C GLU A 127 16.21 0.24 -9.72
N GLU A 128 14.92 0.07 -9.41
CA GLU A 128 13.84 0.96 -9.83
C GLU A 128 13.99 2.37 -9.25
N ALA A 129 14.37 2.48 -7.97
CA ALA A 129 14.63 3.77 -7.34
C ALA A 129 15.80 4.51 -7.97
N THR A 130 16.84 3.79 -8.40
CA THR A 130 17.98 4.39 -9.09
C THR A 130 17.58 4.90 -10.47
N GLU A 131 16.77 4.14 -11.22
CA GLU A 131 16.23 4.56 -12.51
C GLU A 131 15.30 5.77 -12.39
N LEU A 132 14.41 5.77 -11.39
CA LEU A 132 13.53 6.90 -11.10
C LEU A 132 14.35 8.15 -10.78
N LYS A 133 15.33 8.04 -9.88
CA LYS A 133 16.24 9.15 -9.55
C LYS A 133 16.93 9.72 -10.78
N GLN A 134 17.49 8.87 -11.64
CA GLN A 134 18.16 9.31 -12.86
C GLN A 134 17.22 10.05 -13.81
N THR A 135 16.00 9.53 -13.98
CA THR A 135 14.96 10.15 -14.80
C THR A 135 14.60 11.55 -14.28
N LEU A 136 14.29 11.66 -12.99
CA LEU A 136 13.99 12.94 -12.34
C LEU A 136 15.14 13.95 -12.45
N GLU A 137 16.39 13.51 -12.27
CA GLU A 137 17.56 14.39 -12.40
C GLU A 137 17.79 14.87 -13.85
N MET A 138 17.40 14.10 -14.86
CA MET A 138 17.47 14.52 -16.27
C MET A 138 16.39 15.55 -16.58
N GLU A 139 15.14 15.28 -16.18
CA GLU A 139 14.00 16.16 -16.43
C GLU A 139 14.17 17.53 -15.75
N LEU A 140 14.59 17.56 -14.48
CA LEU A 140 14.86 18.80 -13.76
C LEU A 140 16.00 19.64 -14.36
N LYS A 141 16.93 19.01 -15.07
CA LYS A 141 18.01 19.71 -15.79
C LYS A 141 17.55 20.25 -17.15
N GLY A 142 16.32 19.94 -17.58
CA GLY A 142 15.72 20.45 -18.82
C GLY A 142 16.35 19.92 -20.11
N TYR A 143 16.83 18.68 -20.11
CA TYR A 143 17.40 18.01 -21.29
C TYR A 143 16.38 17.18 -22.06
#